data_AF-A0A9Q4IS19-F1
#
_entry.id   AF-A0A9Q4IS19-F1
#
_cell.length_a   1.000
_cell.length_b   1.000
_cell.length_c   1.000
_cell.angle_alpha   90.00
_cell.angle_beta   90.00
_cell.angle_gamma   90.00
#
_symmetry.space_group_name_H-M   'P 1'
#
loop_
_entity.id
_entity.type
_entity.pdbx_description
1 polymer ?
#
loop_
_entity_poly.entity_id
_entity_poly.type
_entity_poly.pdbx_seq_one_letter_code
_entity_poly.pdbx_strand_id
1 'polypeptide(L)'
;MKIIRNIARRPWPRIGGWLPVMMLICGVLASCSSEDESTAPLPDGKYPLQLTAEVAQPQTRAGGKDAWTGGEEIRVSLEGVFGNKTYVMDASGNASPKDADNAFYWKNTDEARVSAWTPDIESETDISDQSGGYAAFDVLYASAIGRYDQAINLRFIHRMAKIEVILKAGEGITEEELEGATVTIFGDPLTHSTAGLVSPGDQSDGEIKPYYDAATKKYEALVPPQDMTGKPLIRISIGSNDFTYTPETEAAGKFGFFGGKRYAYTITVKAVA
;
A
#
# COMPACT_ATOMS: atom_id res chain seq x y z
N MET A 1 -9.17 29.55 21.65
CA MET A 1 -10.12 28.65 20.97
C MET A 1 -11.06 29.48 20.10
N LYS A 2 -10.84 29.51 18.78
CA LYS A 2 -11.74 30.19 17.83
C LYS A 2 -11.89 29.30 16.60
N ILE A 3 -13.13 28.92 16.35
CA ILE A 3 -13.57 28.04 15.26
C ILE A 3 -14.17 28.94 14.17
N ILE A 4 -13.76 28.76 12.92
CA ILE A 4 -14.41 29.38 11.75
C ILE A 4 -15.30 28.33 11.09
N ARG A 5 -16.57 28.68 10.86
CA ARG A 5 -17.62 27.81 10.31
C ARG A 5 -17.84 28.07 8.81
N ASN A 6 -17.99 27.00 8.03
CA ASN A 6 -19.07 26.73 7.07
C ASN A 6 -18.59 26.04 5.79
N ILE A 7 -19.02 24.80 5.58
CA ILE A 7 -19.35 24.26 4.25
C ILE A 7 -20.68 23.52 4.38
N ALA A 8 -21.67 23.94 3.59
CA ALA A 8 -22.99 23.32 3.52
C ALA A 8 -22.91 21.96 2.80
N ARG A 9 -23.56 20.93 3.35
CA ARG A 9 -23.87 19.69 2.64
C ARG A 9 -25.39 19.52 2.51
N ARG A 10 -25.84 19.20 1.29
CA ARG A 10 -27.22 18.78 1.00
C ARG A 10 -27.40 17.32 1.46
N PRO A 11 -28.50 16.96 2.14
CA PRO A 11 -28.76 15.60 2.56
C PRO A 11 -29.52 14.81 1.48
N TRP A 12 -29.13 13.54 1.29
CA TRP A 12 -29.96 12.52 0.63
C TRP A 12 -30.43 11.51 1.70
N PRO A 13 -31.55 10.78 1.49
CA PRO A 13 -32.50 10.52 2.54
C PRO A 13 -32.31 9.12 3.12
N ARG A 14 -32.68 8.98 4.37
CA ARG A 14 -32.82 7.72 5.08
C ARG A 14 -34.10 7.01 4.64
N ILE A 15 -34.01 5.70 4.46
CA ILE A 15 -35.11 4.71 4.53
C ILE A 15 -34.42 3.49 5.20
N GLY A 16 -34.67 3.10 6.47
CA GLY A 16 -35.94 2.66 7.07
C GLY A 16 -36.22 1.23 6.61
N GLY A 17 -35.63 0.17 7.17
CA GLY A 17 -35.98 -0.45 8.45
C GLY A 17 -36.99 -1.60 8.26
N TRP A 18 -36.60 -2.87 8.44
CA TRP A 18 -37.28 -3.94 9.20
C TRP A 18 -36.69 -5.35 8.98
N LEU A 19 -36.81 -6.16 10.04
CA LEU A 19 -36.30 -7.50 10.32
C LEU A 19 -37.18 -8.63 9.68
N PRO A 20 -36.82 -9.93 9.80
CA PRO A 20 -36.80 -10.91 8.72
C PRO A 20 -38.04 -11.80 8.66
N VAL A 21 -38.26 -12.46 7.51
CA VAL A 21 -39.17 -13.61 7.40
C VAL A 21 -38.41 -14.76 6.72
N MET A 22 -38.21 -15.82 7.51
CA MET A 22 -37.74 -17.13 7.07
C MET A 22 -38.89 -17.83 6.33
N MET A 23 -38.72 -18.11 5.04
CA MET A 23 -39.60 -19.03 4.31
C MET A 23 -38.75 -20.10 3.63
N LEU A 24 -38.90 -21.32 4.16
CA LEU A 24 -38.34 -22.55 3.63
C LEU A 24 -39.29 -23.03 2.51
N ILE A 25 -38.85 -22.94 1.25
CA ILE A 25 -39.55 -23.54 0.10
C ILE A 25 -38.54 -24.41 -0.64
N CYS A 26 -38.71 -25.73 -0.51
CA CYS A 26 -38.10 -26.72 -1.38
C CYS A 26 -38.75 -26.61 -2.77
N GLY A 27 -38.00 -26.09 -3.75
CA GLY A 27 -38.34 -26.10 -5.16
C GLY A 27 -37.24 -26.80 -5.95
N VAL A 28 -37.58 -27.93 -6.57
CA VAL A 28 -36.71 -28.69 -7.47
C VAL A 28 -36.39 -27.82 -8.68
N LEU A 29 -35.15 -27.31 -8.75
CA LEU A 29 -34.59 -26.82 -10.00
C LEU A 29 -33.78 -27.96 -10.59
N ALA A 30 -34.27 -28.47 -11.72
CA ALA A 30 -33.44 -29.20 -12.67
C ALA A 30 -32.26 -28.29 -13.04
N SER A 31 -31.11 -28.55 -12.43
CA SER A 31 -29.85 -27.96 -12.86
C SER A 31 -29.49 -28.65 -14.16
N CYS A 32 -29.85 -28.04 -15.29
CA CYS A 32 -29.15 -28.26 -16.54
C CYS A 32 -27.66 -28.17 -16.21
N SER A 33 -26.94 -29.26 -16.43
CA SER A 33 -25.48 -29.26 -16.42
C SER A 33 -25.06 -28.13 -17.35
N SER A 34 -24.49 -27.07 -16.78
CA SER A 34 -23.75 -26.10 -17.55
C SER A 34 -22.71 -26.89 -18.34
N GLU A 35 -22.89 -26.79 -19.65
CA GLU A 35 -22.06 -27.31 -20.72
C GLU A 35 -20.59 -27.16 -20.31
N ASP A 36 -19.84 -28.27 -20.35
CA ASP A 36 -18.38 -28.27 -20.17
C ASP A 36 -17.79 -27.23 -21.13
N GLU A 37 -17.37 -26.08 -20.60
CA GLU A 37 -16.45 -25.22 -21.31
C GLU A 37 -15.19 -26.08 -21.49
N SER A 38 -14.92 -26.51 -22.72
CA SER A 38 -13.88 -27.51 -22.98
C SER A 38 -12.50 -26.87 -22.80
N THR A 39 -12.03 -26.85 -21.57
CA THR A 39 -10.66 -26.49 -21.20
C THR A 39 -9.70 -27.48 -21.85
N ALA A 40 -8.94 -27.06 -22.87
CA ALA A 40 -7.98 -27.94 -23.52
C ALA A 40 -6.74 -28.09 -22.63
N PRO A 41 -6.40 -29.32 -22.17
CA PRO A 41 -5.22 -29.51 -21.33
C PRO A 41 -3.95 -29.24 -22.14
N LEU A 42 -2.98 -28.58 -21.51
CA LEU A 42 -1.66 -28.34 -22.10
C LEU A 42 -0.67 -29.43 -21.64
N PRO A 43 0.29 -29.82 -22.50
CA PRO A 43 1.35 -30.73 -22.11
C PRO A 43 2.22 -30.14 -20.98
N ASP A 44 2.50 -30.97 -19.97
CA ASP A 44 3.29 -30.58 -18.81
C ASP A 44 4.67 -30.02 -19.18
N GLY A 45 5.07 -28.94 -18.51
CA GLY A 45 6.41 -28.36 -18.64
C GLY A 45 6.68 -27.60 -19.95
N LYS A 46 5.69 -27.46 -20.85
CA LYS A 46 5.90 -26.87 -22.18
C LYS A 46 5.69 -25.36 -22.25
N TYR A 47 4.78 -24.84 -21.44
CA TYR A 47 4.35 -23.44 -21.48
C TYR A 47 4.70 -22.76 -20.16
N PRO A 48 5.96 -22.30 -19.99
CA PRO A 48 6.37 -21.60 -18.78
C PRO A 48 5.67 -20.24 -18.68
N LEU A 49 5.42 -19.80 -17.46
CA LEU A 49 4.91 -18.46 -17.20
C LEU A 49 5.97 -17.42 -17.55
N GLN A 50 5.64 -16.48 -18.45
CA GLN A 50 6.51 -15.39 -18.87
C GLN A 50 6.04 -14.09 -18.21
N LEU A 51 6.91 -13.45 -17.43
CA LEU A 51 6.57 -12.27 -16.64
C LEU A 51 7.48 -11.10 -16.96
N THR A 52 6.84 -9.95 -17.18
CA THR A 52 7.47 -8.64 -17.06
C THR A 52 6.81 -7.91 -15.91
N ALA A 53 7.51 -6.98 -15.27
CA ALA A 53 6.99 -6.19 -14.20
C ALA A 53 7.50 -4.75 -14.27
N GLU A 54 6.62 -3.84 -13.89
CA GLU A 54 6.93 -2.43 -13.71
C GLU A 54 6.38 -1.97 -12.37
N VAL A 55 7.07 -1.02 -11.74
CA VAL A 55 6.53 -0.30 -10.58
C VAL A 55 5.69 0.84 -11.12
N ALA A 56 4.39 0.83 -10.85
CA ALA A 56 3.48 1.87 -11.28
C ALA A 56 3.84 3.20 -10.61
N GLN A 57 4.53 4.07 -11.35
CA GLN A 57 4.90 5.39 -10.86
C GLN A 57 4.01 6.48 -11.44
N PRO A 58 3.36 7.29 -10.58
CA PRO A 58 3.12 8.67 -10.90
C PRO A 58 4.25 9.60 -10.40
N GLN A 59 5.05 9.25 -9.37
CA GLN A 59 6.07 10.12 -8.72
C GLN A 59 7.14 9.31 -7.92
N THR A 60 8.36 9.84 -7.75
CA THR A 60 9.53 9.24 -7.07
C THR A 60 9.47 9.28 -5.52
N ARG A 61 9.96 8.23 -4.83
CA ARG A 61 10.15 8.05 -3.39
C ARG A 61 11.62 7.77 -3.04
N ALA A 62 12.34 8.81 -2.58
CA ALA A 62 13.78 8.74 -2.31
C ALA A 62 14.21 7.65 -1.30
N GLY A 63 13.38 7.34 -0.30
CA GLY A 63 13.65 6.31 0.72
C GLY A 63 13.04 4.92 0.45
N GLY A 64 12.38 4.72 -0.69
CA GLY A 64 11.53 3.55 -0.99
C GLY A 64 11.94 2.75 -2.23
N LYS A 65 11.04 1.87 -2.67
CA LYS A 65 11.24 1.02 -3.85
C LYS A 65 10.55 1.59 -5.08
N ASP A 66 11.32 2.34 -5.87
CA ASP A 66 10.81 3.10 -7.02
C ASP A 66 10.99 2.42 -8.38
N ALA A 67 12.00 1.57 -8.49
CA ALA A 67 12.37 0.86 -9.70
C ALA A 67 12.98 -0.50 -9.35
N TRP A 68 13.03 -1.38 -10.34
CA TRP A 68 13.78 -2.63 -10.23
C TRP A 68 15.26 -2.36 -10.48
N THR A 69 16.12 -2.79 -9.58
CA THR A 69 17.58 -2.66 -9.72
C THR A 69 18.25 -3.95 -10.19
N GLY A 70 17.49 -5.04 -10.26
CA GLY A 70 17.96 -6.39 -10.52
C GLY A 70 18.34 -7.11 -9.22
N GLY A 71 18.05 -8.41 -9.18
CA GLY A 71 18.31 -9.30 -8.05
C GLY A 71 17.18 -9.34 -7.02
N GLU A 72 16.18 -8.46 -7.10
CA GLU A 72 15.08 -8.48 -6.13
C GLU A 72 14.16 -9.67 -6.34
N GLU A 73 13.70 -10.26 -5.23
CA GLU A 73 12.79 -11.39 -5.26
C GLU A 73 11.33 -10.92 -5.19
N ILE A 74 10.49 -11.51 -6.03
CA ILE A 74 9.03 -11.41 -5.94
C ILE A 74 8.46 -12.80 -5.68
N ARG A 75 7.36 -12.85 -4.93
CA ARG A 75 6.53 -14.05 -4.87
C ARG A 75 5.48 -13.97 -5.94
N VAL A 76 5.24 -15.08 -6.62
CA VAL A 76 4.24 -15.21 -7.67
C VAL A 76 3.26 -16.30 -7.26
N SER A 77 1.97 -16.05 -7.44
CA SER A 77 0.91 -17.05 -7.38
C SER A 77 0.18 -17.12 -8.72
N LEU A 78 -0.20 -18.34 -9.10
CA LEU A 78 -1.00 -18.63 -10.29
C LEU A 78 -2.29 -19.28 -9.82
N GLU A 79 -3.42 -18.68 -10.18
CA GLU A 79 -4.75 -19.21 -9.86
C GLU A 79 -4.91 -20.65 -10.33
N GLY A 80 -5.55 -21.48 -9.50
CA GLY A 80 -5.67 -22.92 -9.73
C GLY A 80 -4.42 -23.73 -9.40
N VAL A 81 -3.29 -23.10 -9.02
CA VAL A 81 -2.08 -23.79 -8.55
C VAL A 81 -1.87 -23.52 -7.06
N PHE A 82 -1.63 -24.58 -6.29
CA PHE A 82 -1.38 -24.46 -4.86
C PHE A 82 0.02 -23.89 -4.57
N GLY A 83 0.07 -22.91 -3.67
CA GLY A 83 1.31 -22.27 -3.23
C GLY A 83 1.76 -21.10 -4.10
N ASN A 84 2.85 -20.48 -3.68
CA ASN A 84 3.56 -19.43 -4.43
C ASN A 84 4.98 -19.89 -4.78
N LYS A 85 5.60 -19.21 -5.74
CA LYS A 85 6.97 -19.47 -6.18
C LYS A 85 7.77 -18.18 -6.23
N THR A 86 9.08 -18.27 -6.07
CA THR A 86 10.00 -17.13 -6.10
C THR A 86 10.51 -16.86 -7.51
N TYR A 87 10.35 -15.63 -7.95
CA TYR A 87 10.95 -15.12 -9.18
C TYR A 87 11.96 -14.02 -8.81
N VAL A 88 13.01 -13.89 -9.61
CA VAL A 88 14.04 -12.86 -9.47
C VAL A 88 13.87 -11.87 -10.60
N MET A 89 13.83 -10.60 -10.25
CA MET A 89 13.77 -9.48 -11.17
C MET A 89 15.14 -9.20 -11.77
N ASP A 90 15.18 -8.84 -13.05
CA ASP A 90 16.32 -8.14 -13.63
C ASP A 90 16.08 -6.61 -13.63
N ALA A 91 17.13 -5.84 -13.90
CA ALA A 91 17.06 -4.38 -13.95
C ALA A 91 16.21 -3.84 -15.12
N SER A 92 15.84 -4.68 -16.09
CA SER A 92 14.98 -4.32 -17.22
C SER A 92 13.50 -4.59 -16.95
N GLY A 93 13.16 -5.15 -15.78
CA GLY A 93 11.80 -5.49 -15.41
C GLY A 93 11.33 -6.86 -15.90
N ASN A 94 12.23 -7.76 -16.33
CA ASN A 94 11.83 -9.16 -16.55
C ASN A 94 11.93 -9.94 -15.24
N ALA A 95 11.02 -10.88 -15.02
CA ALA A 95 11.06 -11.79 -13.88
C ALA A 95 11.32 -13.21 -14.37
N SER A 96 12.35 -13.86 -13.82
CA SER A 96 12.67 -15.26 -14.10
C SER A 96 12.49 -16.11 -12.85
N PRO A 97 12.09 -17.40 -12.95
CA PRO A 97 12.09 -18.30 -11.80
C PRO A 97 13.46 -18.31 -11.12
N LYS A 98 13.49 -18.34 -9.78
CA LYS A 98 14.75 -18.41 -9.02
C LYS A 98 15.56 -19.68 -9.34
N ASP A 99 14.86 -20.76 -9.62
CA ASP A 99 15.37 -22.07 -10.04
C ASP A 99 14.26 -22.86 -10.76
N ALA A 100 14.56 -24.10 -11.16
CA ALA A 100 13.63 -24.96 -11.88
C ALA A 100 12.36 -25.31 -11.08
N ASP A 101 12.47 -25.45 -9.75
CA ASP A 101 11.34 -25.78 -8.87
C ASP A 101 10.40 -24.58 -8.70
N ASN A 102 10.91 -23.37 -8.90
CA ASN A 102 10.15 -22.12 -8.87
C ASN A 102 9.51 -21.75 -10.22
N ALA A 103 9.66 -22.56 -11.27
CA ALA A 103 8.96 -22.33 -12.54
C ALA A 103 7.47 -22.68 -12.43
N PHE A 104 6.61 -21.76 -12.87
CA PHE A 104 5.20 -22.05 -13.13
C PHE A 104 5.02 -22.45 -14.59
N TYR A 105 4.09 -23.36 -14.83
CA TYR A 105 3.68 -23.77 -16.16
C TYR A 105 2.17 -23.75 -16.26
N TRP A 106 1.66 -23.26 -17.38
CA TRP A 106 0.25 -23.29 -17.69
C TRP A 106 -0.23 -24.73 -17.85
N LYS A 107 -1.38 -25.05 -17.23
CA LYS A 107 -1.97 -26.39 -17.24
C LYS A 107 -3.03 -26.58 -18.31
N ASN A 108 -3.63 -25.48 -18.77
CA ASN A 108 -4.69 -25.49 -19.76
C ASN A 108 -4.72 -24.17 -20.55
N THR A 109 -5.64 -24.09 -21.50
CA THR A 109 -5.82 -22.92 -22.37
C THR A 109 -6.61 -21.77 -21.73
N ASP A 110 -7.12 -21.97 -20.51
CA ASP A 110 -7.98 -20.99 -19.86
C ASP A 110 -7.17 -19.81 -19.35
N GLU A 111 -7.86 -18.68 -19.18
CA GLU A 111 -7.28 -17.55 -18.51
C GLU A 111 -7.15 -17.83 -17.01
N ALA A 112 -6.04 -17.39 -16.42
CA ALA A 112 -5.85 -17.47 -14.98
C ALA A 112 -5.29 -16.16 -14.45
N ARG A 113 -5.66 -15.84 -13.20
CA ARG A 113 -5.05 -14.74 -12.48
C ARG A 113 -3.63 -15.09 -12.05
N VAL A 114 -2.70 -14.23 -12.42
CA VAL A 114 -1.36 -14.17 -11.84
C VAL A 114 -1.34 -13.04 -10.83
N SER A 115 -0.86 -13.30 -9.62
CA SER A 115 -0.59 -12.27 -8.63
C SER A 115 0.86 -12.31 -8.19
N ALA A 116 1.42 -11.16 -7.82
CA ALA A 116 2.76 -11.10 -7.31
C ALA A 116 2.94 -10.01 -6.26
N TRP A 117 3.87 -10.20 -5.33
CA TRP A 117 4.18 -9.24 -4.28
C TRP A 117 5.66 -9.26 -3.88
N THR A 118 6.10 -8.16 -3.27
CA THR A 118 7.45 -8.01 -2.70
C THR A 118 7.45 -6.83 -1.71
N PRO A 119 8.32 -6.80 -0.69
CA PRO A 119 9.02 -7.96 -0.14
C PRO A 119 8.04 -9.01 0.41
N ASP A 120 8.53 -10.23 0.58
CA ASP A 120 7.77 -11.33 1.17
C ASP A 120 7.82 -11.26 2.69
N ILE A 121 7.04 -10.34 3.25
CA ILE A 121 6.88 -10.16 4.68
C ILE A 121 5.64 -10.94 5.10
N GLU A 122 5.85 -12.03 5.82
CA GLU A 122 4.81 -12.93 6.34
C GLU A 122 4.78 -12.90 7.87
N SER A 123 4.99 -11.70 8.43
CA SER A 123 5.03 -11.45 9.86
C SER A 123 4.59 -10.03 10.21
N GLU A 124 4.38 -9.80 11.50
CA GLU A 124 4.39 -8.46 12.07
C GLU A 124 5.76 -7.81 11.87
N THR A 125 5.77 -6.51 11.58
CA THR A 125 6.96 -5.71 11.32
C THR A 125 6.84 -4.38 12.04
N ASP A 126 7.90 -4.02 12.78
CA ASP A 126 8.04 -2.71 13.42
C ASP A 126 8.56 -1.68 12.40
N ILE A 127 7.79 -0.61 12.23
CA ILE A 127 8.07 0.50 11.31
C ILE A 127 8.21 1.84 12.05
N SER A 128 8.41 1.80 13.37
CA SER A 128 8.51 2.99 14.23
C SER A 128 9.74 3.86 13.93
N ASP A 129 10.85 3.28 13.44
CA ASP A 129 12.02 4.04 12.99
C ASP A 129 12.28 3.84 11.49
N GLN A 130 11.96 4.87 10.71
CA GLN A 130 12.17 4.92 9.26
C GLN A 130 13.32 5.86 8.89
N SER A 131 14.11 6.32 9.86
CA SER A 131 15.19 7.29 9.60
C SER A 131 16.29 6.75 8.67
N GLY A 132 16.44 5.42 8.59
CA GLY A 132 17.31 4.74 7.63
C GLY A 132 16.70 4.47 6.25
N GLY A 133 15.46 4.92 6.01
CA GLY A 133 14.66 4.56 4.84
C GLY A 133 13.62 3.48 5.16
N TYR A 134 12.80 3.14 4.16
CA TYR A 134 11.62 2.29 4.34
C TYR A 134 11.46 1.20 3.26
N ALA A 135 12.45 1.02 2.39
CA ALA A 135 12.41 0.03 1.31
C ALA A 135 12.25 -1.43 1.79
N ALA A 136 12.73 -1.75 3.01
CA ALA A 136 12.66 -3.11 3.56
C ALA A 136 11.24 -3.58 3.89
N PHE A 137 10.29 -2.65 4.05
CA PHE A 137 8.89 -2.93 4.36
C PHE A 137 7.89 -2.20 3.45
N ASP A 138 8.38 -1.59 2.35
CA ASP A 138 7.53 -0.97 1.33
C ASP A 138 6.91 -2.05 0.43
N VAL A 139 5.80 -2.62 0.90
CA VAL A 139 5.10 -3.71 0.20
C VAL A 139 4.47 -3.21 -1.11
N LEU A 140 4.77 -3.91 -2.20
CA LEU A 140 4.14 -3.77 -3.50
C LEU A 140 3.38 -5.04 -3.87
N TYR A 141 2.31 -4.87 -4.63
CA TYR A 141 1.49 -5.96 -5.15
C TYR A 141 1.05 -5.66 -6.59
N ALA A 142 0.99 -6.70 -7.41
CA ALA A 142 0.45 -6.68 -8.77
C ALA A 142 -0.49 -7.87 -8.98
N SER A 143 -1.48 -7.69 -9.85
CA SER A 143 -2.28 -8.81 -10.38
C SER A 143 -2.70 -8.53 -11.81
N ALA A 144 -2.66 -9.57 -12.64
CA ALA A 144 -3.09 -9.53 -14.03
C ALA A 144 -3.78 -10.85 -14.39
N ILE A 145 -4.71 -10.81 -15.34
CA ILE A 145 -5.23 -12.01 -15.99
C ILE A 145 -4.36 -12.30 -17.20
N GLY A 146 -4.02 -13.58 -17.38
CA GLY A 146 -3.12 -14.02 -18.45
C GLY A 146 -3.50 -15.36 -19.03
N ARG A 147 -2.80 -15.74 -20.10
CA ARG A 147 -2.94 -17.02 -20.80
C ARG A 147 -1.58 -17.57 -21.24
N TYR A 148 -1.55 -18.86 -21.57
CA TYR A 148 -0.34 -19.62 -21.91
C TYR A 148 0.48 -19.12 -23.10
N ASP A 149 -0.12 -18.36 -24.01
CA ASP A 149 0.48 -17.86 -25.26
C ASP A 149 0.89 -16.38 -25.15
N GLN A 150 0.94 -15.83 -23.93
CA GLN A 150 1.18 -14.41 -23.68
C GLN A 150 2.27 -14.19 -22.62
N ALA A 151 3.05 -13.14 -22.82
CA ALA A 151 3.84 -12.54 -21.75
C ALA A 151 2.92 -11.66 -20.88
N ILE A 152 2.96 -11.87 -19.57
CA ILE A 152 2.11 -11.16 -18.62
C ILE A 152 2.88 -9.99 -18.04
N ASN A 153 2.29 -8.79 -18.14
CA ASN A 153 2.84 -7.59 -17.52
C ASN A 153 2.19 -7.36 -16.15
N LEU A 154 3.02 -7.36 -15.11
CA LEU A 154 2.63 -7.12 -13.73
C LEU A 154 2.93 -5.68 -13.34
N ARG A 155 1.87 -4.90 -13.18
CA ARG A 155 1.96 -3.50 -12.76
C ARG A 155 1.85 -3.40 -11.23
N PHE A 156 3.00 -3.31 -10.58
CA PHE A 156 3.10 -3.25 -9.12
C PHE A 156 2.64 -1.91 -8.58
N ILE A 157 1.81 -1.94 -7.55
CA ILE A 157 1.37 -0.77 -6.79
C ILE A 157 1.81 -0.92 -5.33
N HIS A 158 2.24 0.19 -4.72
CA HIS A 158 2.50 0.24 -3.28
C HIS A 158 1.23 -0.04 -2.49
N ARG A 159 1.41 -0.60 -1.29
CA ARG A 159 0.32 -1.04 -0.39
C ARG A 159 0.28 -0.26 0.94
N MET A 160 1.29 0.58 1.21
CA MET A 160 1.31 1.53 2.31
C MET A 160 1.19 2.98 1.86
N ALA A 161 0.42 3.78 2.61
CA ALA A 161 0.32 5.20 2.34
C ALA A 161 1.65 5.90 2.64
N LYS A 162 2.03 6.85 1.79
CA LYS A 162 3.19 7.71 2.03
C LYS A 162 2.73 9.04 2.60
N ILE A 163 3.25 9.41 3.76
CA ILE A 163 3.15 10.75 4.33
C ILE A 163 4.41 11.52 3.93
N GLU A 164 4.23 12.71 3.37
CA GLU A 164 5.29 13.64 3.01
C GLU A 164 5.05 14.96 3.75
N VAL A 165 6.04 15.45 4.49
CA VAL A 165 5.95 16.70 5.25
C VAL A 165 7.04 17.65 4.78
N ILE A 166 6.63 18.87 4.44
CA ILE A 166 7.50 20.01 4.16
C ILE A 166 7.22 21.06 5.22
N LEU A 167 8.27 21.50 5.92
CA LEU A 167 8.16 22.59 6.88
C LEU A 167 8.42 23.93 6.20
N LYS A 168 7.73 24.98 6.66
CA LYS A 168 7.96 26.37 6.29
C LYS A 168 8.02 27.23 7.54
N ALA A 169 9.00 28.12 7.58
CA ALA A 169 9.07 29.13 8.62
C ALA A 169 7.91 30.11 8.46
N GLY A 170 7.21 30.36 9.57
CA GLY A 170 6.20 31.38 9.69
C GLY A 170 6.65 32.49 10.63
N GLU A 171 5.71 33.35 11.01
CA GLU A 171 5.98 34.46 11.92
C GLU A 171 6.56 33.97 13.26
N GLY A 172 7.69 34.56 13.66
CA GLY A 172 8.37 34.24 14.92
C GLY A 172 9.17 32.93 14.91
N ILE A 173 9.34 32.28 13.76
CA ILE A 173 10.22 31.12 13.59
C ILE A 173 11.26 31.46 12.51
N THR A 174 12.53 31.29 12.82
CA THR A 174 13.62 31.45 11.85
C THR A 174 13.83 30.16 11.05
N GLU A 175 14.45 30.27 9.86
CA GLU A 175 14.82 29.08 9.08
C GLU A 175 15.85 28.21 9.82
N GLU A 176 16.75 28.82 10.60
CA GLU A 176 17.74 28.08 11.41
C GLU A 176 17.06 27.24 12.51
N GLU A 177 16.07 27.81 13.21
CA GLU A 177 15.25 27.07 14.18
C GLU A 177 14.47 25.93 13.50
N LEU A 178 13.99 26.15 12.28
CA LEU A 178 13.25 25.16 11.50
C LEU A 178 14.15 24.02 11.00
N GLU A 179 15.40 24.31 10.64
CA GLU A 179 16.39 23.29 10.26
C GLU A 179 16.78 22.38 11.43
N GLY A 180 16.72 22.89 12.66
CA GLY A 180 16.87 22.11 13.89
C GLY A 180 15.62 21.34 14.33
N ALA A 181 14.50 21.44 13.59
CA ALA A 181 13.25 20.83 13.99
C ALA A 181 13.28 19.30 13.88
N THR A 182 12.65 18.64 14.86
CA THR A 182 12.36 17.20 14.79
C THR A 182 10.92 17.00 14.39
N VAL A 183 10.68 16.12 13.40
CA VAL A 183 9.33 15.73 12.98
C VAL A 183 9.04 14.32 13.47
N THR A 184 7.88 14.13 14.09
CA THR A 184 7.31 12.82 14.45
C THR A 184 5.98 12.67 13.73
N ILE A 185 5.77 11.51 13.10
CA ILE A 185 4.47 11.12 12.55
C ILE A 185 3.78 10.22 13.58
N PHE A 186 2.48 10.41 13.76
CA PHE A 186 1.66 9.52 14.58
C PHE A 186 0.83 8.59 13.71
N GLY A 187 0.68 7.36 14.17
CA GLY A 187 -0.09 6.30 13.52
C GLY A 187 0.40 4.93 13.95
N ASP A 188 -0.11 3.88 13.32
CA ASP A 188 0.25 2.50 13.66
C ASP A 188 1.75 2.22 13.40
N PRO A 189 2.56 1.98 14.46
CA PRO A 189 3.99 1.72 14.32
C PRO A 189 4.28 0.25 14.01
N LEU A 190 3.25 -0.62 14.06
CA LEU A 190 3.33 -2.02 13.69
C LEU A 190 2.46 -2.28 12.47
N THR A 191 2.97 -3.09 11.55
CA THR A 191 2.25 -3.53 10.36
C THR A 191 2.31 -5.04 10.23
N HIS A 192 1.23 -5.64 9.73
CA HIS A 192 1.20 -7.04 9.31
C HIS A 192 1.13 -7.09 7.79
N SER A 193 1.96 -7.94 7.19
CA SER A 193 1.86 -8.28 5.77
C SER A 193 1.63 -9.78 5.57
N THR A 194 0.81 -10.13 4.59
CA THR A 194 0.59 -11.50 4.11
C THR A 194 0.18 -11.45 2.65
N ALA A 195 0.88 -12.20 1.79
CA ALA A 195 0.59 -12.28 0.36
C ALA A 195 0.47 -10.89 -0.34
N GLY A 196 1.26 -9.91 0.09
CA GLY A 196 1.23 -8.54 -0.44
C GLY A 196 0.05 -7.69 0.03
N LEU A 197 -0.77 -8.18 0.95
CA LEU A 197 -1.72 -7.37 1.70
C LEU A 197 -1.03 -6.74 2.90
N VAL A 198 -1.47 -5.55 3.29
CA VAL A 198 -0.94 -4.82 4.44
C VAL A 198 -2.09 -4.36 5.33
N SER A 199 -1.94 -4.53 6.64
CA SER A 199 -2.85 -4.03 7.67
C SER A 199 -2.09 -3.50 8.88
N PRO A 200 -2.69 -2.63 9.70
CA PRO A 200 -2.17 -2.30 11.02
C PRO A 200 -1.95 -3.56 11.87
N GLY A 201 -0.86 -3.59 12.64
CA GLY A 201 -0.53 -4.69 13.55
C GLY A 201 -1.22 -4.56 14.91
N ASP A 202 -1.25 -3.37 15.49
CA ASP A 202 -1.74 -3.11 16.85
C ASP A 202 -2.90 -2.10 16.94
N GLN A 203 -3.15 -1.33 15.87
CA GLN A 203 -4.17 -0.27 15.84
C GLN A 203 -3.90 0.86 16.86
N SER A 204 -2.62 1.08 17.20
CA SER A 204 -2.21 2.13 18.13
C SER A 204 -1.78 3.41 17.40
N ASP A 205 -2.14 4.58 17.95
CA ASP A 205 -1.67 5.87 17.42
C ASP A 205 -0.26 6.19 17.97
N GLY A 206 0.71 5.31 17.68
CA GLY A 206 2.09 5.36 18.14
C GLY A 206 2.97 6.38 17.42
N GLU A 207 4.23 6.50 17.84
CA GLU A 207 5.20 7.41 17.22
C GLU A 207 6.01 6.71 16.12
N ILE A 208 6.12 7.38 14.98
CA ILE A 208 6.91 6.97 13.82
C ILE A 208 7.91 8.08 13.51
N LYS A 209 9.19 7.74 13.55
CA LYS A 209 10.30 8.61 13.18
C LYS A 209 10.49 8.55 11.66
N PRO A 210 10.23 9.65 10.93
CA PRO A 210 10.29 9.65 9.48
C PRO A 210 11.73 9.62 8.95
N TYR A 211 11.86 9.18 7.70
CA TYR A 211 13.03 9.44 6.87
C TYR A 211 13.12 10.93 6.54
N TYR A 212 14.32 11.51 6.52
CA TYR A 212 14.54 12.89 6.07
C TYR A 212 15.40 12.91 4.80
N ASP A 213 14.81 13.37 3.71
CA ASP A 213 15.52 13.63 2.45
C ASP A 213 16.13 15.03 2.51
N ALA A 214 17.45 15.10 2.74
CA ALA A 214 18.20 16.34 2.79
C ALA A 214 18.25 17.09 1.46
N ALA A 215 18.13 16.40 0.31
CA ALA A 215 18.17 17.03 -1.00
C ALA A 215 16.88 17.80 -1.30
N THR A 216 15.74 17.24 -0.89
CA THR A 216 14.42 17.87 -1.10
C THR A 216 13.88 18.60 0.13
N LYS A 217 14.57 18.52 1.27
CA LYS A 217 14.14 19.02 2.59
C LYS A 217 12.75 18.50 2.98
N LYS A 218 12.53 17.20 2.79
CA LYS A 218 11.24 16.53 3.06
C LYS A 218 11.38 15.46 4.11
N TYR A 219 10.39 15.37 4.98
CA TYR A 219 10.21 14.20 5.85
C TYR A 219 9.23 13.24 5.19
N GLU A 220 9.56 11.96 5.20
CA GLU A 220 8.79 10.90 4.56
C GLU A 220 8.57 9.73 5.51
N ALA A 221 7.36 9.20 5.56
CA ALA A 221 7.06 7.98 6.30
C ALA A 221 6.03 7.13 5.55
N LEU A 222 6.15 5.81 5.66
CA LEU A 222 5.11 4.87 5.27
C LEU A 222 4.27 4.50 6.48
N VAL A 223 2.96 4.43 6.26
CA VAL A 223 2.00 4.00 7.27
C VAL A 223 1.05 2.96 6.68
N PRO A 224 0.65 1.93 7.43
CA PRO A 224 -0.35 0.98 6.97
C PRO A 224 -1.72 1.68 6.82
N PRO A 225 -2.67 1.07 6.11
CA PRO A 225 -4.02 1.62 5.98
C PRO A 225 -4.69 1.88 7.34
N GLN A 226 -5.05 3.13 7.63
CA GLN A 226 -5.58 3.57 8.92
C GLN A 226 -6.36 4.90 8.80
N ASP A 227 -7.02 5.34 9.88
CA ASP A 227 -7.76 6.61 9.92
C ASP A 227 -7.30 7.48 11.11
N MET A 228 -6.57 8.55 10.78
CA MET A 228 -6.06 9.56 11.69
C MET A 228 -6.94 10.82 11.73
N THR A 229 -8.14 10.80 11.13
CA THR A 229 -9.06 11.94 11.15
C THR A 229 -9.45 12.31 12.58
N GLY A 230 -9.21 13.56 12.96
CA GLY A 230 -9.47 14.06 14.31
C GLY A 230 -8.45 13.63 15.36
N LYS A 231 -7.36 12.96 14.97
CA LYS A 231 -6.28 12.50 15.85
C LYS A 231 -4.96 13.25 15.56
N PRO A 232 -4.06 13.42 16.54
CA PRO A 232 -2.71 13.94 16.26
C PRO A 232 -2.04 13.14 15.15
N LEU A 233 -1.49 13.81 14.12
CA LEU A 233 -0.81 13.14 13.00
C LEU A 233 0.65 13.56 12.89
N ILE A 234 0.97 14.84 13.10
CA ILE A 234 2.33 15.35 12.91
C ILE A 234 2.67 16.21 14.12
N ARG A 235 3.76 15.86 14.81
CA ARG A 235 4.38 16.74 15.82
C ARG A 235 5.69 17.27 15.28
N ILE A 236 5.90 18.56 15.48
CA ILE A 236 7.12 19.29 15.15
C ILE A 236 7.66 19.85 16.44
N SER A 237 8.87 19.46 16.82
CA SER A 237 9.54 19.91 18.03
C SER A 237 10.67 20.87 17.66
N ILE A 238 10.65 22.08 18.22
CA ILE A 238 11.67 23.12 18.04
C ILE A 238 12.07 23.62 19.43
N GLY A 239 13.30 23.32 19.85
CA GLY A 239 13.74 23.60 21.22
C GLY A 239 12.86 22.88 22.24
N SER A 240 12.18 23.64 23.11
CA SER A 240 11.24 23.11 24.12
C SER A 240 9.77 23.16 23.69
N ASN A 241 9.48 23.59 22.45
CA ASN A 241 8.12 23.78 21.96
C ASN A 241 7.70 22.66 21.02
N ASP A 242 6.49 22.15 21.24
CA ASP A 242 5.85 21.16 20.37
C ASP A 242 4.64 21.77 19.63
N PHE A 243 4.60 21.55 18.32
CA PHE A 243 3.49 21.94 17.45
C PHE A 243 2.85 20.69 16.86
N THR A 244 1.55 20.52 17.08
CA THR A 244 0.81 19.33 16.62
C THR A 244 -0.21 19.70 15.56
N TYR A 245 -0.18 19.00 14.43
CA TYR A 245 -1.22 19.03 13.41
C TYR A 245 -2.15 17.83 13.54
N THR A 246 -3.45 18.10 13.49
CA THR A 246 -4.54 17.13 13.55
C THR A 246 -5.42 17.32 12.30
N PRO A 247 -5.53 16.33 11.39
CA PRO A 247 -6.36 16.46 10.20
C PRO A 247 -7.85 16.47 10.57
N GLU A 248 -8.59 17.48 10.10
CA GLU A 248 -10.02 17.66 10.41
C GLU A 248 -10.97 16.92 9.44
N THR A 249 -10.44 16.35 8.36
CA THR A 249 -11.25 15.73 7.30
C THR A 249 -10.71 14.37 6.89
N GLU A 250 -11.60 13.47 6.46
CA GLU A 250 -11.19 12.16 5.92
C GLU A 250 -10.19 12.30 4.76
N ALA A 251 -10.31 13.34 3.92
CA ALA A 251 -9.37 13.57 2.82
C ALA A 251 -7.93 13.82 3.30
N ALA A 252 -7.78 14.34 4.53
CA ALA A 252 -6.50 14.65 5.14
C ALA A 252 -6.08 13.63 6.22
N GLY A 253 -6.96 12.76 6.70
CA GLY A 253 -6.66 11.84 7.81
C GLY A 253 -6.86 10.36 7.49
N LYS A 254 -7.59 10.02 6.42
CA LYS A 254 -7.95 8.63 6.11
C LYS A 254 -7.03 8.03 5.06
N PHE A 255 -6.14 7.17 5.51
CA PHE A 255 -5.19 6.44 4.69
C PHE A 255 -5.81 5.08 4.30
N GLY A 256 -6.56 5.06 3.19
CA GLY A 256 -7.31 3.86 2.80
C GLY A 256 -6.47 2.65 2.34
N PHE A 257 -7.14 1.48 2.25
CA PHE A 257 -6.56 0.17 1.86
C PHE A 257 -5.90 0.10 0.48
N PHE A 258 -6.20 1.03 -0.41
CA PHE A 258 -5.50 1.17 -1.69
C PHE A 258 -4.22 1.99 -1.48
N GLY A 259 -3.33 1.48 -0.63
CA GLY A 259 -2.16 2.17 -0.08
C GLY A 259 -1.04 2.45 -1.08
N GLY A 260 -1.34 3.04 -2.23
CA GLY A 260 -0.35 3.64 -3.13
C GLY A 260 -0.31 5.17 -3.06
N LYS A 261 -1.19 5.77 -2.25
CA LYS A 261 -1.41 7.21 -2.22
C LYS A 261 -0.34 7.94 -1.41
N ARG A 262 0.04 9.11 -1.92
CA ARG A 262 0.86 10.10 -1.21
C ARG A 262 -0.05 11.17 -0.59
N TYR A 263 0.19 11.46 0.67
CA TYR A 263 -0.43 12.54 1.43
C TYR A 263 0.66 13.57 1.75
N ALA A 264 0.62 14.70 1.05
CA ALA A 264 1.62 15.74 1.19
C ALA A 264 1.09 16.88 2.06
N TYR A 265 1.82 17.20 3.13
CA TYR A 265 1.53 18.26 4.08
C TYR A 265 2.61 19.33 4.00
N THR A 266 2.21 20.55 3.66
CA THR A 266 3.08 21.73 3.79
C THR A 266 2.66 22.47 5.04
N ILE A 267 3.47 22.40 6.09
CA ILE A 267 3.15 22.97 7.41
C ILE A 267 3.94 24.25 7.60
N THR A 268 3.24 25.35 7.84
CA THR A 268 3.86 26.62 8.26
C THR A 268 3.86 26.70 9.78
N VAL A 269 5.03 26.72 10.40
CA VAL A 269 5.20 26.77 11.85
C VAL A 269 5.31 28.23 12.29
N LYS A 270 4.55 28.63 13.31
CA LYS A 270 4.54 30.00 13.84
C LYS A 270 4.74 29.96 15.35
N ALA A 271 5.46 30.93 15.90
CA ALA A 271 5.59 31.06 17.34
C ALA A 271 4.21 31.30 17.97
N VAL A 272 4.00 30.73 19.16
CA VAL A 272 2.80 31.01 19.96
C VAL A 272 3.02 32.38 20.61
N ALA A 273 2.14 33.34 20.29
CA ALA A 273 2.13 34.66 20.91
C ALA A 273 1.66 34.60 22.37
#